data_AF-A0A0M8T3E9-F1
#
_entry.id   AF-A0A0M8T3E9-F1
#
_cell.length_a   1.000
_cell.length_b   1.000
_cell.length_c   1.000
_cell.angle_alpha   90.00
_cell.angle_beta   90.00
_cell.angle_gamma   90.00
#
_symmetry.space_group_name_H-M   'P 1'
#
loop_
_entity.id
_entity.type
_entity.pdbx_description
1 polymer ?
#
loop_
_entity_poly.entity_id
_entity_poly.type
_entity_poly.pdbx_seq_one_letter_code
_entity_poly.pdbx_strand_id
1 'polypeptide(L)'
;MSHFDIPPFSDKGKDVSFGGTPDGKNEEAAKPPATSKMSMPTGPKAQFKNPMRLADGTRVAVTTLDGKKSGFKGKVWVWAPKEYNDPKFAKSGFPVMIALPGGAGYPTNYWMGTDLGLQNSISKWYSEGKSKPFILAMPVLNPGPDDKGIY
;
A
#
# COMPACT_ATOMS: atom_id res chain seq x y z
N MET A 1 9.65 1.95 20.56
CA MET A 1 8.50 2.40 21.37
C MET A 1 7.24 1.81 20.75
N SER A 2 6.60 0.86 21.43
CA SER A 2 5.31 0.28 21.07
C SER A 2 4.27 1.40 21.02
N HIS A 3 3.69 1.66 19.85
CA HIS A 3 2.55 2.56 19.73
C HIS A 3 1.32 1.82 20.26
N PHE A 4 0.83 2.24 21.43
CA PHE A 4 -0.46 1.76 21.91
C PHE A 4 -1.58 2.41 21.09
N ASP A 5 -2.43 1.59 20.47
CA ASP A 5 -3.66 2.01 19.78
C ASP A 5 -4.72 2.45 20.82
N ILE A 6 -4.52 3.60 21.47
CA ILE A 6 -5.45 4.17 22.45
C ILE A 6 -6.27 5.27 21.75
N PRO A 7 -7.59 5.12 21.55
CA PRO A 7 -8.45 6.23 21.14
C PRO A 7 -8.38 7.35 22.19
N PRO A 8 -8.29 8.64 21.82
CA PRO A 8 -8.42 9.24 20.48
C PRO A 8 -7.11 9.39 19.68
N PHE A 9 -6.00 8.83 20.17
CA PHE A 9 -4.65 9.02 19.59
C PHE A 9 -4.29 8.02 18.48
N SER A 10 -5.18 7.06 18.18
CA SER A 10 -5.00 6.11 17.08
C SER A 10 -5.55 6.68 15.76
N ASP A 11 -4.79 6.47 14.69
CA ASP A 11 -5.20 6.77 13.32
C ASP A 11 -5.87 5.57 12.63
N LYS A 12 -6.10 4.47 13.36
CA LYS A 12 -6.68 3.25 12.82
C LYS A 12 -8.13 3.50 12.37
N GLY A 13 -8.47 3.02 11.18
CA GLY A 13 -9.78 3.22 10.56
C GLY A 13 -9.99 4.58 9.89
N LYS A 14 -9.06 5.54 10.03
CA LYS A 14 -9.13 6.82 9.31
C LYS A 14 -8.87 6.63 7.82
N ASP A 15 -9.38 7.55 7.00
CA ASP A 15 -9.14 7.56 5.57
C ASP A 15 -7.66 7.80 5.24
N VAL A 16 -7.16 7.08 4.24
CA VAL A 16 -5.84 7.30 3.65
C VAL A 16 -6.05 7.65 2.17
N SER A 17 -5.37 8.69 1.71
CA SER A 17 -5.35 9.06 0.30
C SER A 17 -3.94 8.96 -0.25
N PHE A 18 -3.81 8.43 -1.46
CA PHE A 18 -2.60 8.50 -2.25
C PHE A 18 -2.94 9.31 -3.51
N GLY A 19 -2.34 10.49 -3.67
CA GLY A 19 -2.59 11.37 -4.81
C GLY A 19 -3.30 12.70 -4.51
N GLY A 20 -3.21 13.21 -3.28
CA GLY A 20 -3.69 14.56 -2.93
C GLY A 20 -2.92 15.15 -1.75
N THR A 21 -2.77 16.47 -1.74
CA THR A 21 -2.13 17.23 -0.65
C THR A 21 -2.78 16.94 0.71
N PRO A 22 -2.08 17.21 1.83
CA PRO A 22 -2.61 17.01 3.19
C PRO A 22 -4.01 17.63 3.42
N ASP A 23 -4.37 18.64 2.62
CA ASP A 23 -5.62 19.41 2.69
C ASP A 23 -6.78 18.85 1.85
N GLY A 24 -6.65 17.65 1.26
CA GLY A 24 -7.79 16.95 0.62
C GLY A 24 -8.29 17.57 -0.68
N LYS A 25 -7.56 18.54 -1.26
CA LYS A 25 -7.87 19.07 -2.60
C LYS A 25 -7.42 18.06 -3.65
N ASN A 26 -8.39 17.48 -4.34
CA ASN A 26 -8.20 16.58 -5.48
C ASN A 26 -7.72 17.41 -6.69
N GLU A 27 -6.41 17.63 -6.79
CA GLU A 27 -5.83 18.09 -8.05
C GLU A 27 -5.80 16.92 -9.04
N GLU A 28 -6.27 17.18 -10.25
CA GLU A 28 -6.22 16.21 -11.34
C GLU A 28 -4.75 15.88 -11.62
N ALA A 29 -4.37 14.60 -11.47
CA ALA A 29 -2.99 14.19 -11.65
C ALA A 29 -2.51 14.59 -13.05
N ALA A 30 -1.42 15.35 -13.13
CA ALA A 30 -0.88 15.84 -14.38
C ALA A 30 -0.66 14.68 -15.36
N LYS A 31 -1.19 14.80 -16.58
CA LYS A 31 -0.99 13.79 -17.62
C LYS A 31 0.51 13.61 -17.88
N PRO A 32 1.03 12.37 -17.87
CA PRO A 32 2.41 12.13 -18.27
C PRO A 32 2.64 12.64 -19.70
N PRO A 33 3.85 13.10 -20.04
CA PRO A 33 4.20 13.41 -21.42
C PRO A 33 4.01 12.18 -22.31
N ALA A 34 3.68 12.37 -23.58
CA ALA A 34 3.37 11.29 -24.52
C ALA A 34 4.50 10.25 -24.70
N THR A 35 5.74 10.63 -24.37
CA THR A 35 6.93 9.76 -24.40
C THR A 35 7.19 9.03 -23.08
N SER A 36 6.35 9.23 -22.07
CA SER A 36 6.52 8.62 -20.76
C SER A 36 6.25 7.12 -20.79
N LYS A 37 7.15 6.35 -20.16
CA LYS A 37 6.94 4.91 -19.90
C LYS A 37 6.02 4.65 -18.69
N MET A 38 5.54 5.71 -18.04
CA MET A 38 4.64 5.62 -16.90
C MET A 38 3.20 5.45 -17.36
N SER A 39 2.49 4.49 -16.76
CA SER A 39 1.04 4.35 -16.92
C SER A 39 0.34 4.91 -15.68
N MET A 40 -0.66 5.76 -15.89
CA MET A 40 -1.50 6.24 -14.80
C MET A 40 -2.54 5.17 -14.42
N PRO A 41 -2.99 5.13 -13.15
CA PRO A 41 -4.06 4.23 -12.75
C PRO A 41 -5.34 4.49 -13.55
N THR A 42 -5.88 3.43 -14.18
CA THR A 42 -7.14 3.47 -14.95
C THR A 42 -8.31 2.77 -14.23
N GLY A 43 -8.03 2.20 -13.06
CA GLY A 43 -9.03 1.50 -12.25
C GLY A 43 -10.01 2.45 -11.55
N PRO A 44 -11.09 1.90 -10.95
CA PRO A 44 -11.98 2.69 -10.12
C PRO A 44 -11.21 3.32 -8.96
N LYS A 45 -11.64 4.50 -8.51
CA LYS A 45 -11.10 5.12 -7.30
C LYS A 45 -11.34 4.19 -6.11
N ALA A 46 -10.26 3.76 -5.46
CA ALA A 46 -10.32 2.96 -4.26
C ALA A 46 -10.37 3.86 -3.02
N GLN A 47 -11.24 3.53 -2.07
CA GLN A 47 -11.25 4.15 -0.76
C GLN A 47 -10.37 3.31 0.18
N PHE A 48 -9.35 3.94 0.76
CA PHE A 48 -8.43 3.26 1.65
C PHE A 48 -8.65 3.68 3.10
N LYS A 49 -8.58 2.69 3.99
CA LYS A 49 -8.56 2.89 5.43
C LYS A 49 -7.18 2.56 5.98
N ASN A 50 -6.75 3.26 7.02
CA ASN A 50 -5.51 2.96 7.73
C ASN A 50 -5.72 1.77 8.69
N PRO A 51 -5.13 0.58 8.44
CA PRO A 51 -5.20 -0.51 9.40
C PRO A 51 -4.13 -0.40 10.49
N MET A 52 -3.00 0.28 10.22
CA MET A 52 -1.88 0.45 11.14
C MET A 52 -0.90 1.54 10.69
N ARG A 53 -0.25 2.18 11.68
CA ARG A 53 0.89 3.07 11.49
C ARG A 53 2.19 2.34 11.79
N LEU A 54 3.20 2.50 10.95
CA LEU A 54 4.54 1.92 11.13
C LEU A 54 5.39 2.81 12.03
N ALA A 55 6.48 2.26 12.57
CA ALA A 55 7.37 2.97 13.50
C ALA A 55 8.04 4.21 12.88
N ASP A 56 8.20 4.23 11.56
CA ASP A 56 8.76 5.36 10.80
C ASP A 56 7.71 6.45 10.47
N GLY A 57 6.48 6.30 10.95
CA GLY A 57 5.37 7.24 10.73
C GLY A 57 4.60 7.01 9.43
N THR A 58 5.06 6.13 8.54
CA THR A 58 4.30 5.75 7.34
C THR A 58 3.06 4.93 7.72
N ARG A 59 2.06 4.91 6.82
CA ARG A 59 0.80 4.20 7.05
C ARG A 59 0.67 3.07 6.04
N VAL A 60 0.18 1.94 6.50
CA VAL A 60 -0.41 0.95 5.61
C VAL A 60 -1.82 1.44 5.26
N ALA A 61 -2.31 1.06 4.10
CA ALA A 61 -3.65 1.32 3.65
C ALA A 61 -4.30 -0.01 3.27
N VAL A 62 -5.60 -0.17 3.53
CA VAL A 62 -6.36 -1.34 3.10
C VAL A 62 -7.63 -0.89 2.39
N THR A 63 -7.95 -1.59 1.32
CA THR A 63 -9.23 -1.46 0.59
C THR A 63 -9.75 -2.83 0.22
N THR A 64 -11.01 -2.90 -0.21
CA THR A 64 -11.61 -4.11 -0.79
C THR A 64 -11.95 -3.82 -2.24
N LEU A 65 -11.42 -4.64 -3.14
CA LEU A 65 -11.65 -4.51 -4.58
C LEU A 65 -12.54 -5.65 -5.09
N ASP A 66 -13.45 -5.30 -5.98
CA ASP A 66 -14.29 -6.24 -6.73
C ASP A 66 -13.65 -6.48 -8.11
N GLY A 67 -13.11 -7.68 -8.31
CA GLY A 67 -12.46 -8.09 -9.55
C GLY A 67 -13.47 -8.41 -10.65
N LYS A 68 -13.77 -7.46 -11.54
CA LYS A 68 -14.78 -7.63 -12.60
C LYS A 68 -14.57 -8.86 -13.49
N LYS A 69 -13.31 -9.22 -13.78
CA LYS A 69 -12.96 -10.37 -14.63
C LYS A 69 -13.01 -11.70 -13.86
N SER A 70 -12.59 -11.71 -12.60
CA SER A 70 -12.49 -12.92 -11.78
C SER A 70 -13.75 -13.21 -10.95
N GLY A 71 -14.62 -12.23 -10.75
CA GLY A 71 -15.72 -12.29 -9.79
C GLY A 71 -15.27 -12.25 -8.32
N PHE A 72 -13.97 -12.19 -8.05
CA PHE A 72 -13.42 -12.25 -6.70
C PHE A 72 -13.44 -10.88 -6.01
N LYS A 73 -13.96 -10.87 -4.78
CA LYS A 73 -13.92 -9.72 -3.87
C LYS A 73 -12.87 -9.95 -2.79
N GLY A 74 -11.82 -9.13 -2.79
CA GLY A 74 -10.66 -9.35 -1.93
C GLY A 74 -10.12 -8.06 -1.31
N LYS A 75 -9.49 -8.19 -0.14
CA LYS A 75 -8.73 -7.09 0.45
C LYS A 75 -7.41 -6.90 -0.28
N VAL A 76 -6.98 -5.66 -0.40
CA VAL A 76 -5.66 -5.28 -0.91
C VAL A 76 -5.04 -4.31 0.09
N TRP A 77 -3.84 -4.64 0.55
CA TRP A 77 -3.02 -3.77 1.36
C TRP A 77 -2.03 -3.03 0.48
N VAL A 78 -1.85 -1.75 0.74
CA VAL A 78 -0.94 -0.88 0.01
C VAL A 78 -0.10 -0.11 1.01
N TRP A 79 1.18 0.07 0.69
CA TRP A 79 2.09 0.94 1.42
C TRP A 79 2.86 1.80 0.43
N ALA A 80 3.02 3.07 0.77
CA ALA A 80 3.86 4.01 0.03
C ALA A 80 5.01 4.49 0.93
N PRO A 81 6.21 4.68 0.37
CA PRO A 81 7.36 5.15 1.11
C PRO A 81 7.18 6.63 1.47
N LYS A 82 7.92 7.14 2.46
CA LYS A 82 7.84 8.55 2.88
C LYS A 82 8.10 9.52 1.73
N GLU A 83 8.96 9.13 0.79
CA GLU A 83 9.32 9.86 -0.43
C GLU A 83 8.11 10.10 -1.35
N TYR A 84 7.03 9.33 -1.22
CA TYR A 84 5.80 9.54 -1.99
C TYR A 84 5.18 10.92 -1.75
N ASN A 85 5.37 11.50 -0.56
CA ASN A 85 4.88 12.83 -0.20
C ASN A 85 5.98 13.91 -0.24
N ASP A 86 7.20 13.58 -0.65
CA ASP A 86 8.29 14.55 -0.77
C ASP A 86 8.08 15.39 -2.06
N PRO A 87 8.02 16.74 -1.98
CA PRO A 87 7.83 17.61 -3.14
C PRO A 87 8.82 17.37 -4.28
N LYS A 88 10.03 16.88 -3.96
CA LYS A 88 11.04 16.49 -4.96
C LYS A 88 10.52 15.43 -5.95
N PHE A 89 9.61 14.56 -5.51
CA PHE A 89 9.05 13.48 -6.31
C PHE A 89 7.64 13.77 -6.83
N ALA A 90 7.12 14.99 -6.67
CA ALA A 90 5.75 15.35 -7.09
C ALA A 90 5.44 15.10 -8.59
N LYS A 91 6.48 15.05 -9.44
CA LYS A 91 6.38 14.75 -10.87
C LYS A 91 7.01 13.40 -11.26
N SER A 92 7.26 12.53 -10.27
CA SER A 92 7.90 11.23 -10.46
C SER A 92 6.87 10.11 -10.44
N GLY A 93 7.06 9.14 -11.33
CA GLY A 93 6.39 7.85 -11.23
C GLY A 93 7.09 6.95 -10.22
N PHE A 94 6.31 6.29 -9.37
CA PHE A 94 6.82 5.26 -8.47
C PHE A 94 6.52 3.89 -9.09
N PRO A 95 7.52 3.00 -9.21
CA PRO A 95 7.27 1.60 -9.55
C PRO A 95 6.31 0.98 -8.52
N VAL A 96 5.46 0.06 -8.96
CA VAL A 96 4.59 -0.72 -8.08
C VAL A 96 5.10 -2.15 -8.02
N MET A 97 5.49 -2.60 -6.83
CA MET A 97 5.82 -3.99 -6.56
C MET A 97 4.59 -4.68 -5.99
N ILE A 98 4.17 -5.78 -6.60
CA ILE A 98 3.09 -6.62 -6.10
C ILE A 98 3.70 -7.82 -5.40
N ALA A 99 3.57 -7.89 -4.08
CA ALA A 99 4.01 -9.06 -3.32
C ALA A 99 2.82 -9.99 -3.09
N LEU A 100 2.95 -11.21 -3.60
CA LEU A 100 1.92 -12.25 -3.51
C LEU A 100 2.18 -13.12 -2.27
N PRO A 101 1.24 -13.20 -1.32
CA PRO A 101 1.39 -14.02 -0.13
C PRO A 101 1.38 -15.53 -0.49
N GLY A 102 2.04 -16.36 0.34
CA GLY A 102 1.98 -17.83 0.22
C GLY A 102 0.62 -18.41 0.68
N GLY A 103 0.51 -19.75 0.65
CA GLY A 103 -0.77 -20.49 0.82
C GLY A 103 -1.59 -20.16 2.06
N ALA A 104 -0.95 -19.85 3.20
CA ALA A 104 -1.66 -19.49 4.45
C ALA A 104 -2.10 -18.01 4.54
N GLY A 105 -1.95 -17.22 3.48
CA GLY A 105 -2.20 -15.77 3.46
C GLY A 105 -3.68 -15.31 3.50
N TYR A 106 -4.60 -16.19 3.93
CA TYR A 106 -6.03 -15.91 4.04
C TYR A 106 -6.49 -16.07 5.50
N PRO A 107 -7.34 -15.17 6.05
CA PRO A 107 -7.86 -13.90 5.50
C PRO A 107 -7.01 -12.68 5.91
N THR A 108 -5.91 -12.91 6.63
CA THR A 108 -5.02 -11.88 7.19
C THR A 108 -3.69 -11.87 6.45
N ASN A 109 -3.18 -10.67 6.15
CA ASN A 109 -1.93 -10.50 5.42
C ASN A 109 -0.73 -10.31 6.37
N TYR A 110 0.47 -10.64 5.90
CA TYR A 110 1.71 -10.62 6.65
C TYR A 110 2.11 -9.25 7.24
N TRP A 111 1.49 -8.15 6.81
CA TRP A 111 1.64 -6.83 7.45
C TRP A 111 1.21 -6.82 8.93
N MET A 112 0.33 -7.74 9.34
CA MET A 112 -0.10 -7.85 10.73
C MET A 112 0.99 -8.39 11.66
N GLY A 113 2.04 -9.02 11.11
CA GLY A 113 3.25 -9.37 11.84
C GLY A 113 4.27 -8.23 11.74
N THR A 114 4.79 -7.79 12.88
CA THR A 114 5.90 -6.82 12.96
C THR A 114 7.20 -7.30 12.30
N ASP A 115 7.23 -8.56 11.87
CA ASP A 115 8.47 -9.30 11.63
C ASP A 115 8.93 -9.25 10.17
N LEU A 116 8.07 -8.83 9.24
CA LEU A 116 8.45 -8.86 7.82
C LEU A 116 9.44 -7.78 7.41
N GLY A 117 9.67 -6.74 8.22
CA GLY A 117 10.78 -5.79 8.07
C GLY A 117 10.96 -5.15 6.68
N LEU A 118 10.00 -5.30 5.77
CA LEU A 118 10.15 -5.00 4.36
C LEU A 118 10.15 -3.49 4.17
N GLN A 119 9.25 -2.79 4.86
CA GLN A 119 9.24 -1.33 4.97
C GLN A 119 10.58 -0.78 5.47
N ASN A 120 11.16 -1.41 6.50
CA ASN A 120 12.42 -0.95 7.09
C ASN A 120 13.59 -1.20 6.14
N SER A 121 13.57 -2.33 5.44
CA SER A 121 14.57 -2.70 4.44
C SER A 121 14.52 -1.77 3.23
N ILE A 122 13.34 -1.35 2.79
CA ILE A 122 13.16 -0.41 1.67
C ILE A 122 13.72 0.97 2.04
N SER A 123 13.31 1.51 3.20
CA SER A 123 13.83 2.79 3.70
C SER A 123 15.35 2.76 3.83
N LYS A 124 15.91 1.65 4.32
CA LYS A 124 17.36 1.43 4.40
C LYS A 124 18.01 1.38 3.02
N TRP A 125 17.53 0.54 2.10
CA TRP A 125 18.12 0.42 0.75
C TRP A 125 18.03 1.70 -0.06
N TYR A 126 16.97 2.50 0.11
CA TYR A 126 16.90 3.84 -0.49
C TYR A 126 17.97 4.77 0.10
N SER A 127 18.11 4.81 1.44
CA SER A 127 19.14 5.63 2.10
C SER A 127 20.57 5.24 1.72
N GLU A 128 20.80 3.96 1.44
CA GLU A 128 22.07 3.42 0.96
C GLU A 128 22.28 3.59 -0.56
N GLY A 129 21.31 4.17 -1.28
CA GLY A 129 21.37 4.35 -2.74
C GLY A 129 21.24 3.06 -3.56
N LYS A 130 20.88 1.93 -2.93
CA LYS A 130 20.76 0.60 -3.55
C LYS A 130 19.40 0.36 -4.22
N SER A 131 18.40 1.18 -3.94
CA SER A 131 17.08 1.10 -4.58
C SER A 131 16.47 2.48 -4.78
N LYS A 132 15.56 2.60 -5.75
CA LYS A 132 14.66 3.76 -5.87
C LYS A 132 13.40 3.50 -5.01
N PRO A 133 12.73 4.55 -4.51
CA PRO A 133 11.46 4.39 -3.81
C PRO A 133 10.42 3.72 -4.71
N PHE A 134 9.58 2.85 -4.14
CA PHE A 134 8.51 2.15 -4.85
C PHE A 134 7.29 1.94 -3.94
N ILE A 135 6.12 1.75 -4.54
CA ILE A 135 4.88 1.42 -3.85
C ILE A 135 4.76 -0.10 -3.73
N LEU A 136 4.33 -0.59 -2.57
CA LEU A 136 4.08 -2.01 -2.36
C LEU A 136 2.57 -2.26 -2.30
N ALA A 137 2.08 -3.20 -3.13
CA ALA A 137 0.72 -3.68 -3.11
C ALA A 137 0.68 -5.18 -2.80
N MET A 138 -0.26 -5.59 -1.97
CA MET A 138 -0.39 -6.98 -1.53
C MET A 138 -1.87 -7.38 -1.52
N PRO A 139 -2.36 -8.01 -2.60
CA PRO A 139 -3.70 -8.56 -2.63
C PRO A 139 -3.80 -9.85 -1.80
N VAL A 140 -5.01 -10.17 -1.32
CA VAL A 140 -5.33 -11.56 -0.97
C VAL A 140 -5.22 -12.41 -2.24
N LEU A 141 -4.44 -13.48 -2.18
CA LEU A 141 -4.26 -14.40 -3.30
C LEU A 141 -5.36 -15.46 -3.36
N ASN A 142 -5.81 -15.95 -2.20
CA ASN A 142 -6.74 -17.09 -2.15
C ASN A 142 -8.21 -16.63 -2.12
N PRO A 143 -9.07 -17.18 -3.00
CA PRO A 143 -10.48 -16.83 -3.05
C PRO A 143 -11.33 -17.40 -1.91
N GLY A 144 -10.74 -18.24 -1.06
CA GLY A 144 -11.36 -18.84 0.12
C GLY A 144 -10.31 -19.41 1.08
N PRO A 145 -10.72 -19.88 2.27
CA PRO A 145 -9.84 -20.58 3.19
C PRO A 145 -9.24 -21.83 2.53
N ASP A 146 -7.99 -22.16 2.88
CA ASP A 146 -7.40 -23.46 2.56
C ASP A 146 -7.93 -24.50 3.56
N ASP A 147 -9.17 -24.94 3.34
CA ASP A 147 -9.87 -25.92 4.18
C ASP A 147 -9.66 -27.37 3.70
N LYS A 148 -8.89 -27.57 2.61
CA LYS A 148 -8.64 -28.88 1.97
C LYS A 148 -7.16 -29.23 1.92
N GLY A 149 -6.41 -28.79 2.91
CA GLY A 149 -4.95 -28.78 2.97
C GLY A 149 -4.24 -29.98 2.33
N ILE A 150 -3.11 -29.68 1.70
CA ILE A 150 -2.02 -30.63 1.44
C ILE A 150 -0.82 -30.40 2.39
N TYR A 151 -1.01 -29.59 3.44
CA TYR A 151 -0.04 -29.35 4.52
C TYR A 151 -0.72 -29.42 5.88
#